data_AF-A0A432Q5A9-F1
#
_entry.id   AF-A0A432Q5A9-F1
#
_cell.length_a   1.000
_cell.length_b   1.000
_cell.length_c   1.000
_cell.angle_alpha   90.00
_cell.angle_beta   90.00
_cell.angle_gamma   90.00
#
_symmetry.space_group_name_H-M   'P 1'
#
loop_
_entity.id
_entity.type
_entity.pdbx_description
1 polymer ?
#
loop_
_entity_poly.entity_id
_entity_poly.type
_entity_poly.pdbx_seq_one_letter_code
_entity_poly.pdbx_strand_id
1 'polypeptide(L)'
;IDGILMVGCKFGEDYQCHFIRGSELANRRMENVQETLQRLMLEPERVKLVELAISDYDKIPEIINDFIKQVEQVGPNPYKGF
;
A
#
# COMPACT_ATOMS: atom_id res chain seq x y z
N ILE A 1 -9.16 -2.12 -11.85
CA ILE A 1 -8.77 -1.95 -10.44
C ILE A 1 -8.15 -0.58 -10.33
N ASP A 2 -8.69 0.30 -9.48
CA ASP A 2 -8.30 1.72 -9.46
C ASP A 2 -7.23 2.02 -8.39
N GLY A 3 -7.17 1.20 -7.34
CA GLY A 3 -6.08 1.18 -6.36
C GLY A 3 -5.99 -0.13 -5.57
N ILE A 4 -4.85 -0.34 -4.91
CA ILE A 4 -4.52 -1.47 -4.05
C ILE A 4 -3.93 -0.94 -2.74
N LEU A 5 -4.56 -1.27 -1.61
CA LEU A 5 -4.04 -1.01 -0.28
C LEU A 5 -3.57 -2.31 0.35
N MET A 6 -2.31 -2.36 0.77
CA MET A 6 -1.74 -3.44 1.55
C MET A 6 -1.50 -2.95 2.97
N VAL A 7 -2.06 -3.64 3.96
CA VAL A 7 -1.83 -3.34 5.38
C VAL A 7 -1.04 -4.49 6.00
N GLY A 8 0.11 -4.17 6.58
CA GLY A 8 1.04 -5.16 7.13
C GLY A 8 1.53 -4.82 8.53
N CYS A 9 2.16 -5.78 9.19
CA CYS A 9 2.80 -5.55 10.48
C CYS A 9 3.97 -4.57 10.32
N LYS A 10 4.20 -3.72 11.33
CA LYS A 10 5.36 -2.82 11.39
C LYS A 10 6.70 -3.56 11.18
N PHE A 11 7.56 -3.03 10.31
CA PHE A 11 8.98 -3.41 10.24
C PHE A 11 9.89 -2.30 10.81
N GLY A 12 11.18 -2.58 11.01
CA GLY A 12 12.13 -1.65 11.63
C GLY A 12 12.19 -1.77 13.15
N GLU A 13 12.14 -0.65 13.87
CA GLU A 13 12.18 -0.61 15.34
C GLU A 13 10.88 -1.17 15.94
N ASP A 14 11.04 -2.05 16.94
CA ASP A 14 9.98 -2.90 17.49
C ASP A 14 9.31 -3.77 16.43
N TYR A 15 10.13 -4.54 15.71
CA TYR A 15 9.69 -5.41 14.62
C TYR A 15 8.57 -6.38 15.04
N GLN A 16 7.37 -6.23 14.46
CA GLN A 16 6.17 -6.99 14.87
C GLN A 16 5.71 -8.04 13.84
N CYS A 17 6.51 -8.35 12.82
CA CYS A 17 6.11 -9.38 11.88
C CYS A 17 6.13 -10.76 12.54
N HIS A 18 4.96 -11.40 12.58
CA HIS A 18 4.81 -12.75 13.12
C HIS A 18 5.72 -13.78 12.43
N PHE A 19 6.06 -13.54 11.16
CA PHE A 19 6.88 -14.44 10.34
C PHE A 19 8.29 -13.92 10.08
N ILE A 20 8.85 -13.13 11.01
CA ILE A 20 10.26 -12.71 11.09
C ILE A 20 10.75 -11.76 9.98
N ARG A 21 10.36 -11.93 8.71
CA ARG A 21 10.85 -11.10 7.58
C ARG A 21 9.77 -10.64 6.60
N GLY A 22 8.51 -11.01 6.83
CA GLY A 22 7.43 -10.77 5.89
C GLY A 22 7.21 -9.29 5.56
N SER A 23 7.20 -8.41 6.56
CA SER A 23 6.97 -6.98 6.36
C SER A 23 8.16 -6.29 5.69
N GLU A 24 9.40 -6.64 6.05
CA GLU A 24 10.61 -6.16 5.36
C GLU A 24 10.60 -6.56 3.87
N LEU A 25 10.26 -7.82 3.58
CA LEU A 25 10.14 -8.31 2.20
C LEU A 25 9.03 -7.61 1.42
N ALA A 26 7.89 -7.36 2.06
CA ALA A 26 6.77 -6.65 1.44
C ALA A 26 7.16 -5.20 1.10
N ASN A 27 7.85 -4.51 2.02
CA ASN A 27 8.30 -3.14 1.82
C ASN A 27 9.24 -3.02 0.61
N ARG A 28 10.30 -3.85 0.55
CA ARG A 28 11.21 -3.89 -0.61
C ARG A 28 10.51 -4.25 -1.92
N ARG A 29 9.53 -5.17 -1.88
CA ARG A 29 8.75 -5.52 -3.08
C ARG A 29 7.86 -4.38 -3.52
N MET A 30 7.36 -3.57 -2.58
CA MET A 30 6.50 -2.43 -2.90
C MET A 30 7.26 -1.34 -3.67
N GLU A 31 8.52 -1.10 -3.33
CA GLU A 31 9.39 -0.19 -4.10
C GLU A 31 9.47 -0.62 -5.58
N ASN A 32 9.71 -1.91 -5.83
CA ASN A 32 9.77 -2.45 -7.20
C ASN A 32 8.42 -2.34 -7.94
N VAL A 33 7.30 -2.53 -7.22
CA VAL A 33 5.95 -2.36 -7.79
C VAL A 33 5.72 -0.90 -8.17
N GLN A 34 6.07 0.05 -7.30
CA GLN A 34 5.93 1.47 -7.60
C GLN A 34 6.76 1.89 -8.80
N GLU A 35 8.02 1.42 -8.91
CA GLU A 35 8.84 1.67 -10.09
C GLU A 35 8.22 1.08 -11.37
N THR A 36 7.64 -0.11 -11.27
CA THR A 36 6.95 -0.76 -12.39
C THR A 36 5.73 0.04 -12.84
N LEU A 37 4.94 0.59 -11.91
CA LEU A 37 3.81 1.46 -12.25
C LEU A 37 4.27 2.70 -13.02
N GLN A 38 5.35 3.35 -12.59
CA GLN A 38 5.91 4.50 -13.31
C GLN A 38 6.32 4.14 -14.75
N ARG A 39 6.97 2.97 -14.94
CA ARG A 39 7.34 2.48 -16.28
C ARG A 39 6.13 2.19 -17.17
N LEU A 40 4.99 1.82 -16.56
CA LEU A 40 3.71 1.63 -17.23
C LEU A 40 2.91 2.94 -17.37
N MET A 41 3.50 4.10 -17.04
CA MET A 41 2.83 5.41 -17.07
C MET A 41 1.58 5.45 -16.17
N LEU A 42 1.61 4.73 -15.06
CA LEU A 42 0.59 4.74 -14.01
C LEU A 42 1.09 5.50 -12.78
N GLU A 43 0.16 6.15 -12.10
CA GLU A 43 0.40 6.86 -10.85
C GLU A 43 0.79 5.85 -9.75
N PRO A 44 1.99 5.97 -9.13
CA PRO A 44 2.44 5.07 -8.06
C PRO A 44 1.51 5.04 -6.86
N GLU A 45 0.81 6.14 -6.60
CA GLU A 45 -0.17 6.34 -5.52
C GLU A 45 -1.34 5.34 -5.59
N ARG A 46 -1.55 4.70 -6.74
CA ARG A 46 -2.53 3.61 -6.89
C ARG A 46 -2.19 2.41 -6.04
N VAL A 47 -0.95 2.24 -5.57
CA VAL A 47 -0.57 1.15 -4.68
C VAL A 47 0.08 1.70 -3.43
N LYS A 48 -0.49 1.37 -2.27
CA LYS A 48 -0.02 1.85 -0.96
C LYS A 48 0.23 0.67 -0.03
N LEU A 49 1.42 0.62 0.56
CA LEU A 49 1.72 -0.21 1.73
C LEU A 49 1.59 0.68 2.97
N VAL A 50 0.79 0.23 3.93
CA VAL A 50 0.67 0.83 5.26
C VAL A 50 1.08 -0.19 6.29
N GLU A 51 1.85 0.27 7.26
CA GLU A 51 2.37 -0.55 8.32
C GLU A 51 1.80 -0.10 9.64
N LEU A 52 1.39 -1.09 10.44
CA LEU A 52 0.64 -0.83 11.64
C LEU A 52 1.01 -1.84 12.73
N ALA A 53 1.06 -1.37 13.96
CA ALA A 53 1.17 -2.24 15.13
C ALA A 53 -0.17 -2.94 15.38
N ILE A 54 -0.16 -4.16 15.92
CA ILE A 54 -1.41 -4.89 16.19
C ILE A 54 -2.36 -4.13 17.14
N SER A 55 -1.81 -3.29 18.02
CA SER A 55 -2.54 -2.44 18.96
C SER A 55 -3.31 -1.30 18.30
N ASP A 56 -2.93 -0.90 17.08
CA ASP A 56 -3.39 0.33 16.43
C ASP A 56 -4.52 0.06 15.42
N TYR A 57 -5.22 -1.07 15.58
CA TYR A 57 -6.24 -1.53 14.64
C TYR A 57 -7.39 -0.53 14.44
N ASP A 58 -7.60 0.35 15.42
CA ASP A 58 -8.58 1.43 15.43
C ASP A 58 -8.31 2.49 14.35
N LYS A 59 -7.07 2.60 13.85
CA LYS A 59 -6.70 3.52 12.76
C LYS A 59 -7.05 3.00 11.36
N ILE A 60 -7.37 1.71 11.22
CA ILE A 60 -7.64 1.08 9.91
C ILE A 60 -8.77 1.78 9.14
N PRO A 61 -9.91 2.16 9.75
CA PRO A 61 -10.97 2.88 9.04
C PRO A 61 -10.50 4.22 8.45
N GLU A 62 -9.70 4.99 9.19
CA GLU A 62 -9.15 6.26 8.71
C GLU A 62 -8.18 6.03 7.52
N ILE A 63 -7.28 5.06 7.65
CA ILE A 63 -6.34 4.67 6.60
C ILE A 63 -7.07 4.30 5.29
N ILE A 64 -8.15 3.53 5.39
CA ILE A 64 -8.96 3.13 4.23
C ILE A 64 -9.63 4.37 3.62
N ASN A 65 -10.28 5.20 4.44
CA ASN A 65 -10.96 6.41 3.95
C ASN A 65 -10.00 7.36 3.23
N ASP A 66 -8.81 7.57 3.77
CA ASP A 66 -7.82 8.44 3.15
C ASP A 66 -7.22 7.84 1.88
N PHE A 67 -7.03 6.52 1.84
CA PHE A 67 -6.62 5.84 0.61
C PHE A 67 -7.70 5.94 -0.48
N ILE A 68 -8.98 5.80 -0.14
CA ILE A 68 -10.09 5.99 -1.09
C ILE A 68 -10.07 7.40 -1.67
N LYS A 69 -9.98 8.44 -0.82
CA LYS A 69 -9.88 9.84 -1.28
C LYS A 69 -8.70 10.04 -2.22
N GLN A 70 -7.55 9.43 -1.92
CA GLN A 70 -6.36 9.49 -2.76
C GLN A 70 -6.59 8.84 -4.14
N VAL A 71 -7.21 7.66 -4.17
CA VAL A 71 -7.54 6.97 -5.44
C VAL A 71 -8.58 7.75 -6.24
N GLU A 72 -9.57 8.37 -5.58
CA GLU A 72 -10.56 9.23 -6.24
C GLU A 72 -9.91 10.47 -6.88
N GLN A 73 -8.91 11.08 -6.23
CA GLN A 73 -8.15 12.21 -6.77
C GLN A 73 -7.30 11.82 -7.98
N VAL A 74 -6.69 10.63 -7.95
CA VAL A 74 -5.94 10.07 -9.08
C VAL A 74 -6.88 9.73 -10.24
N GLY A 75 -8.12 9.33 -9.94
CA GLY A 75 -9.13 8.99 -10.92
C GLY A 75 -9.04 7.53 -11.42
N PRO A 76 -9.90 7.15 -12.38
CA PRO A 76 -10.02 5.78 -12.84
C PRO A 76 -8.70 5.29 -13.46
N ASN A 77 -8.43 4.00 -13.33
CA ASN A 77 -7.28 3.37 -13.98
C ASN A 77 -7.40 3.48 -15.51
N PRO A 78 -6.40 4.01 -16.23
CA PRO A 78 -6.45 4.20 -17.68
C PRO A 78 -6.54 2.90 -18.48
N TYR A 79 -6.18 1.75 -17.89
CA TYR A 79 -6.33 0.42 -18.49
C TYR A 79 -7.69 -0.22 -18.20
N LYS A 80 -8.59 0.45 -17.48
CA LYS A 80 -9.93 -0.07 -17.19
C LYS A 80 -10.75 -0.07 -18.49
N GLY A 81 -11.04 -1.26 -19.02
CA GLY A 81 -11.86 -1.44 -20.23
C GLY A 81 -11.07 -1.76 -21.51
N PHE A 82 -9.76 -1.94 -21.40
CA PHE A 82 -8.93 -2.61 -22.40
C PHE A 82 -8.73 -4.09 -22.05
#